data_AF-A0A9W8TCH9-F1
#
_entry.id   AF-A0A9W8TCH9-F1
#
_cell.length_a   1.000
_cell.length_b   1.000
_cell.length_c   1.000
_cell.angle_alpha   90.00
_cell.angle_beta   90.00
_cell.angle_gamma   90.00
#
_symmetry.space_group_name_H-M   'P 1'
#
loop_
_entity.id
_entity.type
_entity.pdbx_description
1 polymer ?
#
loop_
_entity_poly.entity_id
_entity_poly.type
_entity_poly.pdbx_seq_one_letter_code
_entity_poly.pdbx_strand_id
1 'polypeptide(L)'
;MHDAIPAVAALGVSPLVRLADMQGWMVKRALDSGAHEQIKVPLVRTVEETKQLVLGAKFPPFPWGGEANDALVTIIQIETREAFESAEEIAKSVMGPELKEALARILAATRKAGKKCGIYCKDVQQAREFAAQGYGMLVAATDYTAPQAAVNRDVTSAKGEQVGKGTW
;
A
#
# COMPACT_ATOMS: atom_id res chain seq x y z
N MET A 1 -16.69 -2.35 -5.40
CA MET A 1 -15.72 -3.47 -5.42
C MET A 1 -15.98 -4.37 -6.63
N HIS A 2 -17.08 -5.13 -6.63
CA HIS A 2 -17.42 -6.07 -7.70
C HIS A 2 -17.49 -5.48 -9.12
N ASP A 3 -17.86 -4.20 -9.28
CA ASP A 3 -17.89 -3.55 -10.61
C ASP A 3 -16.53 -2.94 -11.00
N ALA A 4 -15.83 -2.39 -10.01
CA ALA A 4 -14.55 -1.71 -10.21
C ALA A 4 -13.40 -2.67 -10.55
N ILE A 5 -13.39 -3.87 -9.98
CA ILE A 5 -12.32 -4.86 -10.19
C ILE A 5 -12.29 -5.37 -11.64
N PRO A 6 -13.41 -5.86 -12.23
CA PRO A 6 -13.47 -6.20 -13.64
C PRO A 6 -13.17 -5.02 -14.56
N ALA A 7 -13.63 -3.81 -14.24
CA ALA A 7 -13.36 -2.61 -15.04
C ALA A 7 -11.86 -2.26 -15.08
N VAL A 8 -11.15 -2.36 -13.94
CA VAL A 8 -9.70 -2.12 -13.86
C VAL A 8 -8.93 -3.24 -14.54
N ALA A 9 -9.30 -4.50 -14.31
CA ALA A 9 -8.67 -5.67 -14.94
C ALA A 9 -8.84 -5.68 -16.48
N ALA A 10 -10.01 -5.26 -16.99
CA ALA A 10 -10.27 -5.13 -18.43
C ALA A 10 -9.39 -4.08 -19.14
N LEU A 11 -8.81 -3.14 -18.39
CA LEU A 11 -7.83 -2.17 -18.88
C LEU A 11 -6.37 -2.67 -18.79
N GLY A 12 -6.15 -3.93 -18.41
CA GLY A 12 -4.82 -4.51 -18.24
C GLY A 12 -4.07 -4.04 -16.99
N VAL A 13 -4.78 -3.41 -16.04
CA VAL A 13 -4.21 -2.92 -14.77
C VAL A 13 -4.56 -3.91 -13.66
N SER A 14 -3.59 -4.27 -12.82
CA SER A 14 -3.86 -5.14 -11.66
C SER A 14 -4.71 -4.42 -10.60
N PRO A 15 -5.91 -4.91 -10.27
CA PRO A 15 -6.75 -4.32 -9.25
C PRO A 15 -6.26 -4.70 -7.85
N LEU A 16 -5.90 -3.68 -7.06
CA LEU A 16 -5.42 -3.82 -5.68
C LEU A 16 -6.52 -3.37 -4.72
N VAL A 17 -6.92 -4.22 -3.78
CA VAL A 17 -8.09 -3.96 -2.91
C VAL A 17 -7.66 -3.71 -1.47
N ARG A 18 -8.00 -2.54 -0.87
CA ARG A 18 -7.92 -2.30 0.58
C ARG A 18 -9.07 -3.02 1.29
N LEU A 19 -8.76 -3.92 2.22
CA LEU A 19 -9.75 -4.49 3.14
C LEU A 19 -9.94 -3.59 4.37
N ALA A 20 -11.10 -3.76 5.02
CA ALA A 20 -11.42 -3.05 6.26
C ALA A 20 -10.87 -3.77 7.51
N ASP A 21 -10.77 -5.11 7.47
CA ASP A 21 -10.35 -5.97 8.60
C ASP A 21 -9.84 -7.34 8.08
N MET A 22 -9.25 -8.15 8.97
CA MET A 22 -8.65 -9.49 8.71
C MET A 22 -9.66 -10.63 8.53
N GLN A 23 -10.95 -10.38 8.65
CA GLN A 23 -11.94 -11.45 8.71
C GLN A 23 -11.91 -12.28 7.42
N GLY A 24 -11.73 -13.61 7.54
CA GLY A 24 -11.47 -14.49 6.39
C GLY A 24 -12.55 -14.45 5.29
N TRP A 25 -13.79 -14.09 5.63
CA TRP A 25 -14.85 -13.87 4.63
C TRP A 25 -14.63 -12.62 3.78
N MET A 26 -14.02 -11.55 4.32
CA MET A 26 -13.65 -10.35 3.57
C MET A 26 -12.51 -10.65 2.60
N VAL A 27 -11.49 -11.37 3.08
CA VAL A 27 -10.36 -11.86 2.28
C VAL A 27 -10.85 -12.72 1.13
N LYS A 28 -11.67 -13.74 1.42
CA LYS A 28 -12.29 -14.60 0.41
C LYS A 28 -13.13 -13.80 -0.59
N ARG A 29 -13.94 -12.85 -0.13
CA ARG A 29 -14.79 -12.03 -1.01
C ARG A 29 -13.98 -11.16 -1.99
N ALA A 30 -12.81 -10.66 -1.59
CA ALA A 30 -11.93 -9.92 -2.49
C ALA A 30 -11.27 -10.84 -3.52
N LEU A 31 -10.78 -12.02 -3.10
CA LEU A 31 -10.25 -13.04 -4.01
C LEU A 31 -11.28 -13.50 -5.03
N ASP A 32 -12.47 -13.91 -4.57
CA ASP A 32 -13.57 -14.38 -5.42
C ASP A 32 -14.06 -13.29 -6.40
N SER A 33 -13.74 -12.01 -6.15
CA SER A 33 -14.06 -10.90 -7.05
C SER A 33 -13.00 -10.60 -8.13
N GLY A 34 -11.87 -11.33 -8.14
CA GLY A 34 -10.79 -11.15 -9.12
C GLY A 34 -9.72 -10.13 -8.72
N ALA A 35 -9.56 -9.82 -7.42
CA ALA A 35 -8.46 -8.98 -6.96
C ALA A 35 -7.12 -9.72 -7.10
N HIS A 36 -6.21 -9.22 -7.95
CA HIS A 36 -4.87 -9.80 -8.11
C HIS A 36 -4.00 -9.62 -6.86
N GLU A 37 -4.17 -8.48 -6.16
CA GLU A 37 -3.41 -8.19 -4.96
C GLU A 37 -4.33 -7.75 -3.82
N GLN A 38 -4.07 -8.32 -2.64
CA GLN A 38 -4.71 -7.90 -1.40
C GLN A 38 -3.82 -6.84 -0.75
N ILE A 39 -4.27 -5.60 -0.86
CA ILE A 39 -3.68 -4.47 -0.18
C ILE A 39 -4.35 -4.37 1.20
N LYS A 40 -3.55 -4.17 2.26
CA LYS A 40 -4.02 -3.65 3.56
C LYS A 40 -5.08 -4.48 4.28
N VAL A 41 -4.59 -5.17 5.30
CA VAL A 41 -5.22 -5.05 6.62
C VAL A 41 -4.71 -3.76 7.27
N PRO A 42 -5.59 -2.89 7.81
CA PRO A 42 -5.15 -1.77 8.65
C PRO A 42 -4.69 -2.27 10.02
N LEU A 43 -3.71 -1.58 10.63
CA LEU A 43 -3.30 -1.84 12.03
C LEU A 43 -2.81 -3.27 12.34
N VAL A 44 -2.09 -3.96 11.43
CA VAL A 44 -1.39 -5.22 11.79
C VAL A 44 -0.29 -4.90 12.80
N ARG A 45 -0.35 -5.51 14.00
CA ARG A 45 0.55 -5.23 15.12
C ARG A 45 1.56 -6.32 15.37
N THR A 46 1.30 -7.56 14.93
CA THR A 46 2.08 -8.73 15.32
C THR A 46 2.46 -9.65 14.15
N VAL A 47 3.51 -10.44 14.39
CA VAL A 47 3.95 -11.52 13.49
C VAL A 47 2.87 -12.60 13.36
N GLU A 48 2.07 -12.85 14.39
CA GLU A 48 1.03 -13.90 14.33
C GLU A 48 -0.16 -13.46 13.46
N GLU A 49 -0.66 -12.23 13.62
CA GLU A 49 -1.66 -11.65 12.69
C GLU A 49 -1.17 -11.70 11.23
N THR A 50 0.11 -11.43 11.01
CA THR A 50 0.75 -11.56 9.68
C THR A 50 0.67 -12.99 9.13
N LYS A 51 0.94 -14.03 9.95
CA LYS A 51 0.79 -15.43 9.53
C LYS A 51 -0.67 -15.78 9.23
N GLN A 52 -1.60 -15.38 10.11
CA GLN A 52 -3.03 -15.64 9.94
C GLN A 52 -3.55 -14.99 8.65
N LEU A 53 -3.11 -13.76 8.33
CA LEU A 53 -3.42 -13.11 7.06
C LEU A 53 -2.87 -13.88 5.86
N VAL A 54 -1.60 -14.29 5.87
CA VAL A 54 -1.00 -15.05 4.75
C VAL A 54 -1.68 -16.41 4.56
N LEU A 55 -2.09 -17.07 5.65
CA LEU A 55 -2.84 -18.33 5.59
C LEU A 55 -4.28 -18.12 5.07
N GLY A 56 -4.95 -17.05 5.48
CA GLY A 56 -6.30 -16.70 4.99
C GLY A 56 -6.32 -16.20 3.55
N ALA A 57 -5.22 -15.62 3.07
CA ALA A 57 -5.06 -15.12 1.71
C ALA A 57 -4.63 -16.20 0.70
N LYS A 58 -4.09 -17.33 1.15
CA LYS A 58 -3.62 -18.42 0.28
C LYS A 58 -4.62 -19.57 0.23
N PHE A 59 -4.73 -20.20 -0.93
CA PHE A 59 -5.43 -21.47 -1.06
C PHE A 59 -4.67 -22.58 -0.33
N PRO A 60 -5.38 -23.56 0.29
CA PRO A 60 -4.74 -24.77 0.82
C PRO A 60 -4.00 -25.55 -0.28
N PRO A 61 -3.08 -26.46 0.08
CA PRO A 61 -2.21 -27.18 -0.87
C PRO A 61 -2.96 -28.27 -1.67
N PHE A 62 -3.95 -27.85 -2.45
CA PHE A 62 -4.60 -28.63 -3.51
C PHE A 62 -3.85 -28.44 -4.84
N PRO A 63 -4.01 -29.34 -5.82
CA PRO A 63 -3.27 -29.26 -7.10
C PRO A 63 -3.37 -27.89 -7.81
N TRP A 64 -4.58 -27.32 -7.85
CA TRP A 64 -4.85 -26.00 -8.44
C TRP A 64 -4.52 -24.82 -7.52
N GLY A 65 -4.33 -25.08 -6.23
CA GLY A 65 -4.03 -24.06 -5.23
C GLY A 65 -2.61 -23.51 -5.35
N GLY A 66 -1.67 -24.29 -5.90
CA GLY A 66 -0.30 -23.84 -6.16
C GLY A 66 -0.25 -22.71 -7.18
N GLU A 67 -0.78 -22.93 -8.37
CA GLU A 67 -0.82 -21.94 -9.46
C GLU A 67 -1.55 -20.65 -9.05
N ALA A 68 -2.68 -20.77 -8.34
CA ALA A 68 -3.39 -19.62 -7.80
C ALA A 68 -2.57 -18.85 -6.76
N ASN A 69 -1.80 -19.55 -5.91
CA ASN A 69 -0.99 -18.93 -4.85
C ASN A 69 0.25 -18.18 -5.36
N ASP A 70 0.74 -18.49 -6.55
CA ASP A 70 1.89 -17.81 -7.18
C ASP A 70 1.50 -16.49 -7.84
N ALA A 71 0.23 -16.34 -8.24
CA ALA A 71 -0.32 -15.09 -8.77
C ALA A 71 -0.71 -14.07 -7.68
N LEU A 72 -0.81 -14.49 -6.42
CA LEU A 72 -1.32 -13.67 -5.33
C LEU A 72 -0.23 -12.88 -4.58
N VAL A 73 -0.38 -11.55 -4.57
CA VAL A 73 0.44 -10.66 -3.76
C VAL A 73 -0.33 -10.22 -2.50
N THR A 74 0.24 -10.48 -1.33
CA THR A 74 -0.27 -10.01 -0.03
C THR A 74 0.55 -8.83 0.46
N ILE A 75 -0.07 -7.66 0.64
CA ILE A 75 0.59 -6.43 1.07
C ILE A 75 0.08 -6.01 2.45
N ILE A 76 0.99 -6.07 3.43
CA ILE A 76 0.75 -5.67 4.83
C ILE A 76 1.01 -4.17 4.97
N GLN A 77 0.15 -3.45 5.70
CA GLN A 77 0.40 -2.05 6.04
C GLN A 77 0.64 -1.87 7.53
N ILE A 78 1.67 -1.10 7.84
CA ILE A 78 2.12 -0.75 9.18
C ILE A 78 1.60 0.66 9.48
N GLU A 79 0.82 0.81 10.55
CA GLU A 79 0.11 2.07 10.89
C GLU A 79 0.19 2.49 12.38
N THR A 80 0.51 1.59 13.34
CA THR A 80 0.50 1.92 14.79
C THR A 80 1.87 1.95 15.44
N ARG A 81 1.97 2.63 16.60
CA ARG A 81 3.20 2.62 17.42
C ARG A 81 3.54 1.21 17.93
N GLU A 82 2.56 0.34 18.19
CA GLU A 82 2.84 -1.05 18.58
C GLU A 82 3.39 -1.91 17.42
N ALA A 83 2.90 -1.69 16.19
CA ALA A 83 3.51 -2.28 14.99
C ALA A 83 4.93 -1.72 14.75
N PHE A 84 5.14 -0.45 15.11
CA PHE A 84 6.46 0.17 15.19
C PHE A 84 7.29 -0.25 16.43
N GLU A 85 6.77 -1.12 17.30
CA GLU A 85 7.53 -1.81 18.34
C GLU A 85 7.71 -3.32 18.02
N SER A 86 7.59 -3.69 16.73
CA SER A 86 7.65 -5.10 16.24
C SER A 86 8.66 -5.37 15.09
N ALA A 87 9.91 -4.89 15.18
CA ALA A 87 11.03 -5.34 14.32
C ALA A 87 12.50 -5.00 14.74
N GLU A 88 12.77 -4.31 15.86
CA GLU A 88 14.12 -3.83 16.25
C GLU A 88 14.34 -3.41 17.73
N GLU A 89 13.59 -2.50 18.35
CA GLU A 89 12.24 -2.01 18.03
C GLU A 89 12.13 -0.64 17.31
N ILE A 90 11.31 -0.63 16.26
CA ILE A 90 11.74 -0.10 14.95
C ILE A 90 11.38 1.37 14.65
N ALA A 91 10.36 1.98 15.26
CA ALA A 91 10.09 3.39 14.95
C ALA A 91 9.44 4.24 16.03
N LYS A 92 9.86 5.50 16.00
CA LYS A 92 9.07 6.66 16.40
C LYS A 92 8.96 7.62 15.19
N SER A 93 8.30 8.75 15.35
CA SER A 93 7.15 9.09 14.48
C SER A 93 7.19 10.47 13.77
N VAL A 94 6.24 10.68 12.85
CA VAL A 94 5.76 11.97 12.28
C VAL A 94 6.85 12.96 11.81
N MET A 95 7.20 12.88 10.52
CA MET A 95 7.89 13.89 9.67
C MET A 95 9.14 14.61 10.20
N GLY A 96 9.64 14.25 11.38
CA GLY A 96 10.99 14.54 11.84
C GLY A 96 12.02 13.57 11.26
N PRO A 97 13.30 13.70 11.66
CA PRO A 97 14.34 12.72 11.32
C PRO A 97 13.95 11.29 11.71
N GLU A 98 13.24 11.10 12.84
CA GLU A 98 12.73 9.80 13.31
C GLU A 98 11.95 9.03 12.24
N LEU A 99 11.06 9.69 11.49
CA LEU A 99 10.28 9.03 10.45
C LEU A 99 11.15 8.63 9.26
N LYS A 100 12.14 9.45 8.88
CA LYS A 100 13.06 9.11 7.78
C LYS A 100 13.95 7.92 8.15
N GLU A 101 14.44 7.89 9.39
CA GLU A 101 15.20 6.76 9.93
C GLU A 101 14.35 5.49 9.99
N ALA A 102 13.12 5.58 10.51
CA ALA A 102 12.17 4.47 10.53
C ALA A 102 11.89 3.89 9.14
N LEU A 103 11.63 4.75 8.16
CA LEU A 103 11.43 4.36 6.77
C LEU A 103 12.67 3.66 6.19
N ALA A 104 13.87 4.16 6.48
CA ALA A 104 15.13 3.54 6.08
C ALA A 104 15.34 2.16 6.75
N ARG A 105 15.01 2.02 8.04
CA ARG A 105 15.06 0.73 8.77
C ARG A 105 14.10 -0.29 8.19
N ILE A 106 12.85 0.10 7.90
CA ILE A 106 11.85 -0.77 7.26
C ILE A 106 12.31 -1.20 5.87
N LEU A 107 12.86 -0.28 5.06
CA LEU A 107 13.39 -0.59 3.74
C LEU A 107 14.59 -1.56 3.82
N ALA A 108 15.46 -1.41 4.81
CA ALA A 108 16.58 -2.32 5.04
C ALA A 108 16.12 -3.72 5.50
N ALA A 109 15.18 -3.78 6.46
CA ALA A 109 14.64 -5.03 6.99
C ALA A 109 13.89 -5.84 5.94
N THR A 110 13.00 -5.20 5.18
CA THR A 110 12.26 -5.82 4.07
C THR A 110 13.20 -6.37 3.00
N ARG A 111 14.24 -5.60 2.60
CA ARG A 111 15.28 -6.06 1.68
C ARG A 111 16.07 -7.26 2.21
N LYS A 112 16.49 -7.23 3.48
CA LYS A 112 17.20 -8.35 4.13
C LYS A 112 16.34 -9.62 4.16
N ALA A 113 15.02 -9.48 4.27
CA ALA A 113 14.05 -10.58 4.18
C ALA A 113 13.65 -10.97 2.74
N GLY A 114 14.26 -10.37 1.71
CA GLY A 114 13.94 -10.63 0.30
C GLY A 114 12.55 -10.16 -0.14
N LYS A 115 11.94 -9.21 0.58
CA LYS A 115 10.60 -8.68 0.32
C LYS A 115 10.65 -7.28 -0.31
N LYS A 116 9.66 -6.97 -1.15
CA LYS A 116 9.48 -5.62 -1.71
C LYS A 116 8.86 -4.70 -0.65
N CYS A 117 9.34 -3.46 -0.55
CA CYS A 117 8.75 -2.43 0.29
C CYS A 117 7.92 -1.48 -0.56
N GLY A 118 6.70 -1.17 -0.12
CA GLY A 118 5.84 -0.15 -0.72
C GLY A 118 5.69 1.08 0.17
N ILE A 119 5.36 2.23 -0.41
CA ILE A 119 5.12 3.47 0.35
C ILE A 119 4.06 4.37 -0.31
N TYR A 120 3.29 5.07 0.51
CA TYR A 120 2.38 6.13 0.08
C TYR A 120 3.15 7.46 -0.02
N CYS A 121 3.01 8.14 -1.15
CA CYS A 121 3.70 9.40 -1.43
C CYS A 121 2.67 10.54 -1.41
N LYS A 122 3.01 11.65 -0.77
CA LYS A 122 2.21 12.88 -0.81
C LYS A 122 2.14 13.47 -2.22
N ASP A 123 3.26 13.41 -2.95
CA ASP A 123 3.42 14.02 -4.27
C ASP A 123 4.44 13.26 -5.14
N VAL A 124 4.54 13.69 -6.40
CA VAL A 124 5.42 13.10 -7.43
C VAL A 124 6.91 13.29 -7.10
N GLN A 125 7.29 14.34 -6.38
CA GLN A 125 8.69 14.59 -6.01
C GLN A 125 9.14 13.61 -4.94
N GLN A 126 8.33 13.44 -3.89
CA GLN A 126 8.55 12.41 -2.88
C GLN A 126 8.51 10.99 -3.46
N ALA A 127 7.63 10.72 -4.44
CA ALA A 127 7.61 9.44 -5.15
C ALA A 127 8.94 9.16 -5.89
N ARG A 128 9.54 10.18 -6.53
CA ARG A 128 10.87 10.07 -7.17
C ARG A 128 11.98 9.83 -6.14
N GLU A 129 11.92 10.48 -4.99
CA GLU A 129 12.90 10.29 -3.91
C GLU A 129 12.85 8.86 -3.35
N PHE A 130 11.66 8.30 -3.14
CA PHE A 130 11.51 6.91 -2.71
C PHE A 130 11.81 5.90 -3.83
N ALA A 131 11.52 6.21 -5.10
CA ALA A 131 11.98 5.42 -6.24
C ALA A 131 13.52 5.31 -6.27
N ALA A 132 14.23 6.43 -6.08
CA ALA A 132 15.69 6.48 -6.05
C ALA A 132 16.29 5.75 -4.83
N GLN A 133 15.62 5.78 -3.68
CA GLN A 133 15.97 4.94 -2.52
C GLN A 133 15.74 3.45 -2.81
N GLY A 134 14.90 3.12 -3.80
CA GLY A 134 14.62 1.77 -4.30
C GLY A 134 13.45 1.07 -3.60
N TYR A 135 12.39 1.81 -3.27
CA TYR A 135 11.09 1.23 -2.96
C TYR A 135 10.51 0.53 -4.20
N GLY A 136 9.83 -0.61 -3.99
CA GLY A 136 9.32 -1.47 -5.07
C GLY A 136 7.88 -1.19 -5.48
N MET A 137 7.12 -0.44 -4.68
CA MET A 137 5.75 -0.02 -4.97
C MET A 137 5.54 1.40 -4.46
N LEU A 138 4.91 2.25 -5.27
CA LEU A 138 4.70 3.67 -4.97
C LEU A 138 3.24 4.04 -5.23
N VAL A 139 2.51 4.45 -4.18
CA VAL A 139 1.19 5.05 -4.35
C VAL A 139 1.39 6.56 -4.48
N ALA A 140 1.36 7.05 -5.71
CA ALA A 140 1.76 8.43 -6.05
C ALA A 140 0.61 9.47 -6.06
N ALA A 141 -0.64 9.00 -6.08
CA ALA A 141 -1.84 9.84 -6.12
C ALA A 141 -3.08 9.06 -5.65
N THR A 142 -4.18 9.76 -5.38
CA THR A 142 -5.52 9.18 -5.23
C THR A 142 -6.52 9.82 -6.18
N ASP A 143 -7.62 9.11 -6.43
CA ASP A 143 -8.80 9.54 -7.18
C ASP A 143 -9.46 10.81 -6.63
N TYR A 144 -9.35 11.09 -5.33
CA TYR A 144 -9.78 12.35 -4.73
C TYR A 144 -8.73 13.46 -4.87
N THR A 145 -7.45 13.17 -4.57
CA THR A 145 -6.40 14.21 -4.49
C THR A 145 -5.94 14.70 -5.87
N ALA A 146 -5.87 13.84 -6.88
CA ALA A 146 -5.40 14.24 -8.21
C ALA A 146 -6.36 15.21 -8.93
N PRO A 147 -7.69 14.97 -9.00
CA PRO A 147 -8.63 15.94 -9.54
C PRO A 147 -8.67 17.24 -8.73
N GLN A 148 -8.61 17.16 -7.39
CA GLN A 148 -8.56 18.35 -6.54
C GLN A 148 -7.33 19.22 -6.85
N ALA A 149 -6.15 18.61 -6.98
CA ALA A 149 -4.93 19.31 -7.35
C ALA A 149 -5.00 19.91 -8.76
N ALA A 150 -5.58 19.21 -9.74
CA ALA A 150 -5.77 19.70 -11.09
C ALA A 150 -6.73 20.91 -11.15
N VAL A 151 -7.92 20.78 -10.55
CA VAL A 151 -8.92 21.86 -10.50
C VAL A 151 -8.37 23.09 -9.78
N ASN A 152 -7.69 22.91 -8.65
CA ASN A 152 -7.08 24.03 -7.92
C ASN A 152 -6.03 24.75 -8.78
N ARG A 153 -5.11 24.02 -9.43
CA ARG A 153 -4.11 24.59 -10.33
C ARG A 153 -4.75 25.42 -11.45
N ASP A 154 -5.77 24.87 -12.10
CA ASP A 154 -6.38 25.48 -13.28
C ASP A 154 -7.23 26.72 -12.88
N VAL A 155 -7.93 26.67 -11.75
CA VAL A 155 -8.66 27.83 -11.18
C VAL A 155 -7.72 28.93 -10.70
N THR A 156 -6.64 28.59 -9.98
CA THR A 156 -5.62 29.57 -9.53
C THR A 156 -4.96 30.25 -10.74
N SER A 157 -4.64 29.49 -11.80
CA SER A 157 -4.14 30.06 -13.06
C SER A 157 -5.17 30.98 -13.72
N ALA A 158 -6.46 30.63 -13.73
CA ALA A 158 -7.53 31.46 -14.29
C ALA A 158 -7.76 32.77 -13.52
N LYS A 159 -7.44 32.80 -12.21
CA LYS A 159 -7.45 34.01 -11.39
C LYS A 159 -6.23 34.92 -11.57
N GLY A 160 -5.20 34.47 -12.30
CA GLY A 160 -3.91 35.17 -12.37
C GLY A 160 -3.06 35.05 -11.10
N GLU A 161 -3.42 34.13 -10.19
CA GLU A 161 -2.69 33.85 -8.96
C GLU A 161 -1.52 32.87 -9.26
N GLN A 162 -0.41 32.99 -8.53
CA GLN A 162 0.67 32.00 -8.57
C GLN A 162 0.22 30.71 -7.87
N VAL A 163 0.47 29.54 -8.47
CA VAL A 163 0.21 28.24 -7.83
C VAL A 163 1.17 28.04 -6.67
N GLY A 164 0.72 28.37 -5.46
CA GLY A 164 1.47 28.17 -4.22
C GLY A 164 1.82 26.70 -4.01
N LYS A 165 3.04 26.44 -3.50
CA LYS A 165 3.44 25.08 -3.10
C LYS A 165 2.52 24.60 -1.98
N GLY A 166 1.66 23.62 -2.28
CA GLY A 166 0.60 23.14 -1.39
C GLY A 166 1.11 22.70 -0.01
N THR A 167 0.74 23.46 1.02
CA THR A 167 0.99 23.14 2.42
C THR A 167 -0.01 22.08 2.92
N TRP A 168 0.51 20.90 3.21
CA TRP A 168 -0.10 19.81 3.99
C TRP A 168 1.04 19.10 4.71
#